data_AF-A0A3P7K2H2-F1
#
_entry.id   AF-A0A3P7K2H2-F1
#
_cell.length_a   1.000
_cell.length_b   1.000
_cell.length_c   1.000
_cell.angle_alpha   90.00
_cell.angle_beta   90.00
_cell.angle_gamma   90.00
#
_symmetry.space_group_name_H-M   'P 1'
#
loop_
_entity.id
_entity.type
_entity.pdbx_description
1 polymer ?
#
loop_
_entity_poly.entity_id
_entity_poly.type
_entity_poly.pdbx_seq_one_letter_code
_entity_poly.pdbx_strand_id
1 'polypeptide(L)'
;MISLLASGQASRVLQVAERLSRVPIVPPIESLKQIGLILADGEEQNRKILERYLSSARGQLQSDLISSYLCLLESDEELGRLGAIRALTVINLVQLQNSRTTRQLSHVAENDSSEKVRREAARLIRRLSGSKTPSDDEQITRI
;
A
#
# COMPACT_ATOMS: atom_id res chain seq x y z
N MET A 1 6.47 -6.86 -18.39
CA MET A 1 5.59 -6.12 -17.44
C MET A 1 6.29 -4.89 -16.92
N ILE A 2 7.46 -5.05 -16.30
CA ILE A 2 8.32 -3.94 -15.85
C ILE A 2 8.58 -2.92 -16.97
N SER A 3 8.95 -3.36 -18.17
CA SER A 3 9.17 -2.48 -19.33
C SER A 3 7.94 -1.66 -19.76
N LEU A 4 6.73 -2.15 -19.48
CA LEU A 4 5.48 -1.41 -19.75
C LEU A 4 5.19 -0.39 -18.64
N LEU A 5 5.38 -0.78 -17.38
CA LEU A 5 5.25 0.10 -16.22
C LEU A 5 6.26 1.25 -16.29
N ALA A 6 7.53 0.93 -16.54
CA ALA A 6 8.62 1.89 -16.65
C ALA A 6 8.55 2.80 -17.89
N SER A 7 7.61 2.56 -18.80
CA SER A 7 7.51 3.37 -20.02
C SER A 7 6.95 4.78 -19.79
N GLY A 8 6.32 5.02 -18.63
CA GLY A 8 5.62 6.27 -18.32
C GLY A 8 4.32 6.48 -19.10
N GLN A 9 4.05 5.69 -20.14
CA GLN A 9 2.86 5.84 -20.98
C GLN A 9 1.63 5.28 -20.27
N ALA A 10 0.64 6.13 -20.03
CA ALA A 10 -0.58 5.76 -19.31
C ALA A 10 -1.35 4.59 -19.95
N SER A 11 -1.34 4.48 -21.28
CA SER A 11 -1.96 3.35 -21.99
C SER A 11 -1.29 2.02 -21.66
N ARG A 12 0.04 2.00 -21.51
CA ARG A 12 0.81 0.80 -21.14
C ARG A 12 0.65 0.45 -19.66
N VAL A 13 0.61 1.45 -18.78
CA VAL A 13 0.31 1.25 -17.35
C VAL A 13 -1.10 0.69 -17.18
N LEU A 14 -2.09 1.24 -17.89
CA LEU A 14 -3.46 0.74 -17.91
C LEU A 14 -3.53 -0.70 -18.40
N GLN A 15 -2.85 -1.03 -19.50
CA GLN A 15 -2.79 -2.39 -20.01
C GLN A 15 -2.26 -3.38 -18.95
N VAL A 16 -1.24 -2.99 -18.19
CA VAL A 16 -0.72 -3.83 -17.10
C VAL A 16 -1.76 -3.95 -15.98
N ALA A 17 -2.35 -2.85 -15.53
CA ALA A 17 -3.35 -2.86 -14.47
C ALA A 17 -4.56 -3.74 -14.83
N GLU A 18 -5.10 -3.63 -16.04
CA GLU A 18 -6.21 -4.47 -16.52
C GLU A 18 -5.87 -5.95 -16.54
N ARG A 19 -4.64 -6.30 -16.92
CA ARG A 19 -4.17 -7.70 -16.89
C ARG A 19 -4.06 -8.21 -15.47
N LEU A 20 -3.51 -7.42 -14.55
CA LEU A 20 -3.38 -7.80 -13.15
C LEU A 20 -4.75 -7.96 -12.48
N SER A 21 -5.74 -7.12 -12.84
CA SER A 21 -7.11 -7.25 -12.31
C SER A 21 -7.83 -8.53 -12.73
N ARG A 22 -7.38 -9.20 -13.80
CA ARG A 22 -7.98 -10.46 -14.29
C ARG A 22 -7.37 -11.71 -13.66
N VAL A 23 -6.23 -11.59 -12.98
CA VAL A 23 -5.52 -12.72 -12.40
C VAL A 23 -5.40 -12.50 -10.89
N PRO A 24 -6.10 -13.28 -10.05
CA PRO A 24 -6.14 -13.06 -8.61
C PRO A 24 -4.88 -13.62 -7.91
N ILE A 25 -3.70 -13.37 -8.49
CA ILE A 25 -2.41 -13.74 -7.92
C ILE A 25 -1.57 -12.48 -7.75
N VAL A 26 -0.69 -12.51 -6.75
CA VAL A 26 0.24 -11.41 -6.54
C VAL A 26 1.26 -11.34 -7.69
N PRO A 27 1.46 -10.17 -8.30
CA PRO A 27 2.52 -9.96 -9.27
C PRO A 27 3.91 -10.25 -8.67
N PRO A 28 4.92 -10.59 -9.49
CA PRO A 28 6.30 -10.70 -9.03
C PRO A 28 6.76 -9.46 -8.26
N ILE A 29 7.55 -9.65 -7.21
CA ILE A 29 7.96 -8.58 -6.28
C ILE A 29 8.60 -7.39 -6.99
N GLU A 30 9.40 -7.62 -8.03
CA GLU A 30 10.04 -6.55 -8.80
C GLU A 30 9.00 -5.70 -9.54
N SER A 31 7.89 -6.29 -9.98
CA SER A 31 6.80 -5.51 -10.58
C SER A 31 6.02 -4.71 -9.55
N LEU A 32 5.87 -5.23 -8.33
CA LEU A 32 5.31 -4.48 -7.20
C LEU A 32 6.22 -3.30 -6.81
N LYS A 33 7.54 -3.50 -6.81
CA LYS A 33 8.53 -2.43 -6.60
C LYS A 33 8.32 -1.32 -7.64
N GLN A 34 8.19 -1.67 -8.92
CA GLN A 34 7.93 -0.70 -10.00
C GLN A 34 6.58 0.02 -9.85
N ILE A 35 5.53 -0.68 -9.43
CA ILE A 35 4.24 -0.05 -9.08
C ILE A 35 4.44 0.94 -7.92
N GLY A 36 5.18 0.55 -6.89
CA GLY A 36 5.54 1.42 -5.77
C GLY A 36 6.29 2.68 -6.21
N LEU A 37 7.28 2.57 -7.10
CA LEU A 37 8.01 3.72 -7.64
C LEU A 37 7.08 4.71 -8.35
N ILE A 38 6.14 4.20 -9.16
CA ILE A 38 5.14 5.04 -9.84
C ILE A 38 4.22 5.71 -8.81
N LEU A 39 3.82 5.02 -7.75
CA LEU A 39 3.02 5.61 -6.67
C LEU A 39 3.77 6.70 -5.90
N ALA A 40 5.08 6.53 -5.71
CA ALA A 40 5.93 7.48 -5.01
C ALA A 40 6.17 8.77 -5.81
N ASP A 41 6.55 8.65 -7.08
CA ASP A 41 7.08 9.76 -7.87
C ASP A 41 6.60 9.81 -9.33
N GLY A 42 5.76 8.86 -9.75
CA GLY A 42 5.23 8.81 -11.11
C GLY A 42 4.16 9.86 -11.39
N GLU A 43 3.82 10.03 -12.68
CA GLU A 43 2.77 10.95 -13.11
C GLU A 43 1.41 10.65 -12.46
N GLU A 44 0.64 11.72 -12.18
CA GLU A 44 -0.67 11.64 -11.52
C GLU A 44 -1.64 10.66 -12.21
N GLN A 45 -1.64 10.64 -13.54
CA GLN A 45 -2.47 9.72 -14.32
C GLN A 45 -2.09 8.25 -14.06
N ASN A 46 -0.79 7.95 -14.02
CA ASN A 46 -0.28 6.60 -13.77
C ASN A 46 -0.54 6.17 -12.33
N ARG A 47 -0.40 7.09 -11.37
CA ARG A 47 -0.77 6.86 -9.95
C ARG A 47 -2.24 6.44 -9.85
N LYS A 48 -3.17 7.21 -10.41
CA LYS A 48 -4.61 6.89 -10.36
C LYS A 48 -4.97 5.54 -10.95
N ILE A 49 -4.31 5.13 -12.03
CA ILE A 49 -4.53 3.82 -12.64
C ILE A 49 -4.14 2.70 -11.65
N LEU A 50 -2.96 2.80 -11.06
CA LEU A 50 -2.45 1.79 -10.12
C LEU A 50 -3.19 1.82 -8.79
N GLU A 51 -3.64 2.98 -8.34
CA GLU A 51 -4.46 3.11 -7.15
C GLU A 51 -5.81 2.39 -7.31
N ARG A 52 -6.44 2.51 -8.48
CA ARG A 52 -7.69 1.76 -8.79
C ARG A 52 -7.46 0.26 -8.79
N TYR A 53 -6.35 -0.21 -9.36
CA TYR A 53 -5.98 -1.63 -9.32
C TYR A 53 -5.83 -2.11 -7.88
N LEU A 54 -4.98 -1.45 -7.08
CA LEU A 54 -4.68 -1.87 -5.71
C LEU A 54 -5.90 -1.79 -4.79
N SER A 55 -6.70 -0.72 -4.90
CA SER A 55 -7.92 -0.56 -4.09
C SER A 55 -9.05 -1.52 -4.47
N SER A 56 -8.95 -2.19 -5.62
CA SER A 56 -9.89 -3.24 -6.04
C SER A 56 -9.57 -4.63 -5.47
N ALA A 57 -8.37 -4.84 -4.91
CA ALA A 57 -7.97 -6.14 -4.37
C ALA A 57 -8.83 -6.56 -3.17
N ARG A 58 -9.23 -7.83 -3.12
CA ARG A 58 -10.06 -8.42 -2.06
C ARG A 58 -9.54 -9.81 -1.67
N GLY A 59 -9.95 -10.29 -0.49
CA GLY A 59 -9.67 -11.66 -0.05
C GLY A 59 -8.18 -11.97 0.03
N GLN A 60 -7.79 -13.15 -0.45
CA GLN A 60 -6.40 -13.61 -0.37
C GLN A 60 -5.42 -12.69 -1.11
N LEU A 61 -5.79 -12.23 -2.31
CA LEU A 61 -4.95 -11.31 -3.09
C LEU A 61 -4.63 -10.03 -2.30
N GLN A 62 -5.60 -9.48 -1.59
CA GLN A 62 -5.38 -8.29 -0.75
C GLN A 62 -4.36 -8.56 0.35
N SER A 63 -4.50 -9.70 1.05
CA SER A 63 -3.59 -10.11 2.12
C SER A 63 -2.16 -10.32 1.61
N ASP A 64 -2.02 -10.97 0.46
CA ASP A 64 -0.74 -11.25 -0.16
C ASP A 64 -0.07 -9.97 -0.68
N LEU A 65 -0.84 -9.02 -1.23
CA LEU A 65 -0.34 -7.71 -1.63
C LEU A 65 0.14 -6.91 -0.42
N ILE A 66 -0.61 -6.89 0.68
CA ILE A 66 -0.18 -6.25 1.93
C ILE A 66 1.14 -6.84 2.40
N SER A 67 1.23 -8.17 2.47
CA SER A 67 2.45 -8.87 2.89
C SER A 67 3.63 -8.53 1.99
N SER A 68 3.42 -8.49 0.67
CA SER A 68 4.47 -8.15 -0.30
C SER A 68 4.96 -6.71 -0.16
N TYR A 69 4.05 -5.76 0.08
CA TYR A 69 4.45 -4.37 0.31
C TYR A 69 5.06 -4.15 1.69
N LEU A 70 4.72 -4.94 2.70
CA LEU A 70 5.45 -4.94 3.97
C LEU A 70 6.90 -5.40 3.77
N CYS A 71 7.15 -6.43 2.95
CA CYS A 71 8.52 -6.82 2.60
C CYS A 71 9.28 -5.69 1.88
N LEU A 72 8.60 -4.92 1.02
CA LEU A 72 9.22 -3.79 0.31
C LEU A 72 9.57 -2.59 1.22
N LEU A 73 9.12 -2.58 2.49
CA LEU A 73 9.62 -1.62 3.49
C LEU A 73 11.11 -1.86 3.83
N GLU A 74 11.66 -3.03 3.50
CA GLU A 74 13.08 -3.36 3.70
C GLU A 74 13.93 -3.03 2.47
N SER A 75 13.36 -2.40 1.44
CA SER A 75 14.08 -1.98 0.23
C SER A 75 15.25 -1.04 0.56
N ASP A 76 16.42 -1.28 -0.05
CA ASP A 76 17.59 -0.40 0.05
C ASP A 76 17.28 1.03 -0.42
N GLU A 77 16.45 1.14 -1.45
CA GLU A 77 16.06 2.41 -2.07
C GLU A 77 14.96 3.14 -1.29
N GLU A 78 15.16 4.43 -0.98
CA GLU A 78 14.16 5.31 -0.35
C GLU A 78 12.83 5.31 -1.11
N LEU A 79 12.87 5.43 -2.44
CA LEU A 79 11.67 5.44 -3.28
C LEU A 79 10.92 4.12 -3.24
N GLY A 80 11.61 2.99 -3.13
CA GLY A 80 10.99 1.68 -2.96
C GLY A 80 10.17 1.61 -1.67
N ARG A 81 10.75 2.07 -0.55
CA ARG A 81 10.07 2.12 0.75
C ARG A 81 8.91 3.11 0.76
N LEU A 82 9.07 4.30 0.18
CA LEU A 82 7.97 5.27 0.01
C LEU A 82 6.83 4.70 -0.82
N GLY A 83 7.16 4.03 -1.93
CA GLY A 83 6.20 3.37 -2.80
C GLY A 83 5.41 2.29 -2.08
N ALA A 84 6.08 1.51 -1.24
CA ALA A 84 5.45 0.50 -0.40
C ALA A 84 4.45 1.10 0.59
N ILE A 85 4.82 2.17 1.31
CA ILE A 85 3.92 2.86 2.24
C ILE A 85 2.68 3.42 1.50
N ARG A 86 2.87 3.97 0.29
CA ARG A 86 1.76 4.48 -0.52
C ARG A 86 0.85 3.36 -1.00
N ALA A 87 1.40 2.24 -1.45
CA ALA A 87 0.60 1.08 -1.82
C ALA A 87 -0.23 0.55 -0.62
N LEU A 88 0.39 0.41 0.55
CA LEU A 88 -0.30 0.02 1.79
C LEU A 88 -1.42 0.99 2.16
N THR A 89 -1.21 2.28 1.93
CA THR A 89 -2.24 3.31 2.13
C THR A 89 -3.47 3.10 1.23
N VAL A 90 -3.27 2.55 0.03
CA VAL A 90 -4.31 2.37 -0.99
C VAL A 90 -5.06 1.04 -0.85
N ILE A 91 -4.39 -0.06 -0.49
CA ILE A 91 -4.94 -1.43 -0.47
C ILE A 91 -6.02 -1.64 0.62
N ASN A 92 -6.37 -0.58 1.34
CA ASN A 92 -7.45 -0.47 2.33
C ASN A 92 -7.03 -0.81 3.77
N LEU A 93 -7.44 0.07 4.68
CA LEU A 93 -6.95 0.21 6.06
C LEU A 93 -7.52 -0.84 7.03
N VAL A 94 -8.65 -1.47 6.69
CA VAL A 94 -9.43 -2.32 7.61
C VAL A 94 -8.63 -3.54 8.09
N GLN A 95 -7.82 -4.17 7.23
CA GLN A 95 -6.98 -5.30 7.64
C GLN A 95 -5.64 -4.88 8.25
N LEU A 96 -5.17 -3.65 7.99
CA LEU A 96 -3.93 -3.14 8.57
C LEU A 96 -4.07 -2.80 10.06
N GLN A 97 -5.28 -2.87 10.62
CA GLN A 97 -5.52 -2.82 12.07
C GLN A 97 -5.01 -4.06 12.81
N ASN A 98 -4.50 -5.08 12.11
CA ASN A 98 -3.78 -6.17 12.75
C ASN A 98 -2.52 -5.64 13.45
N SER A 99 -2.33 -6.04 14.71
CA SER A 99 -1.21 -5.59 15.56
C SER A 99 0.17 -5.78 14.91
N ARG A 100 0.35 -6.79 14.06
CA ARG A 100 1.63 -7.04 13.38
C ARG A 100 2.00 -5.93 12.40
N THR A 101 1.07 -5.58 11.50
CA THR A 101 1.30 -4.57 10.46
C THR A 101 1.57 -3.21 11.09
N THR A 102 0.78 -2.83 12.09
CA THR A 102 0.97 -1.57 12.83
C THR A 102 2.35 -1.53 13.49
N ARG A 103 2.82 -2.63 14.10
CA ARG A 103 4.17 -2.69 14.69
C ARG A 103 5.28 -2.49 13.65
N GLN A 104 5.18 -3.15 12.49
CA GLN A 104 6.17 -2.99 11.43
C GLN A 104 6.19 -1.54 10.91
N LEU A 105 5.02 -0.93 10.71
CA LEU A 105 4.92 0.47 10.33
C LEU A 105 5.46 1.41 11.41
N SER A 106 5.18 1.16 12.69
CA SER A 106 5.75 1.93 13.82
C SER A 106 7.27 1.85 13.83
N HIS A 107 7.83 0.66 13.63
CA HIS A 107 9.27 0.49 13.55
C HIS A 107 9.88 1.32 12.43
N VAL A 108 9.28 1.32 11.23
CA VAL A 108 9.70 2.17 10.11
C VAL A 108 9.57 3.66 10.45
N ALA A 109 8.45 4.07 11.07
CA ALA A 109 8.21 5.46 11.44
C ALA A 109 9.25 6.01 12.44
N GLU A 110 9.81 5.15 13.28
CA GLU A 110 10.78 5.49 14.32
C GLU A 110 12.23 5.35 13.84
N ASN A 111 12.54 4.35 13.01
CA ASN A 111 13.91 3.89 12.78
C ASN A 111 14.38 3.99 11.32
N ASP A 112 13.52 4.28 10.34
CA ASP A 112 13.97 4.40 8.95
C ASP A 112 15.02 5.50 8.80
N SER A 113 16.03 5.28 7.94
CA SER A 113 17.09 6.27 7.69
C SER A 113 16.56 7.56 7.05
N SER A 114 15.48 7.48 6.27
CA SER A 114 14.88 8.62 5.58
C SER A 114 13.78 9.28 6.41
N GLU A 115 13.92 10.58 6.68
CA GLU A 115 12.88 11.36 7.33
C GLU A 115 11.57 11.40 6.52
N LYS A 116 11.66 11.34 5.19
CA LYS A 116 10.47 11.28 4.33
C LYS A 116 9.70 9.98 4.56
N VAL A 117 10.40 8.85 4.58
CA VAL A 117 9.81 7.53 4.84
C VAL A 117 9.21 7.49 6.24
N ARG A 118 9.93 7.98 7.26
CA ARG A 118 9.41 8.09 8.63
C ARG A 118 8.11 8.88 8.70
N ARG A 119 8.06 10.05 8.04
CA ARG A 119 6.87 10.92 8.03
C ARG A 119 5.67 10.27 7.32
N GLU A 120 5.88 9.60 6.19
CA GLU A 120 4.79 8.90 5.49
C GLU A 120 4.27 7.71 6.28
N ALA A 121 5.16 6.91 6.90
CA ALA A 121 4.75 5.81 7.78
C ALA A 121 3.92 6.35 8.96
N ALA A 122 4.36 7.43 9.61
CA ALA A 122 3.62 8.06 10.70
C ALA A 122 2.24 8.59 10.26
N ARG A 123 2.12 9.13 9.04
CA ARG A 123 0.83 9.53 8.48
C ARG A 123 -0.11 8.34 8.29
N LEU A 124 0.40 7.23 7.77
CA LEU A 124 -0.38 6.00 7.60
C LEU A 124 -0.85 5.47 8.96
N ILE A 125 0.02 5.39 9.97
CA ILE A 125 -0.35 4.98 11.32
C ILE A 125 -1.46 5.87 11.90
N ARG A 126 -1.35 7.20 11.77
CA ARG A 126 -2.41 8.10 12.25
C ARG A 126 -3.75 7.84 11.56
N ARG A 127 -3.75 7.51 10.26
CA ARG A 127 -4.97 7.14 9.53
C ARG A 127 -5.56 5.81 10.01
N LEU A 128 -4.71 4.84 10.36
CA LEU A 128 -5.11 3.56 10.93
C LEU A 128 -5.71 3.71 12.33
N SER A 129 -5.17 4.61 13.14
CA SER A 129 -5.67 4.90 14.49
C SER A 129 -6.92 5.77 14.50
N GLY A 130 -7.04 6.70 13.56
CA GLY A 130 -8.18 7.61 13.42
C GLY A 130 -9.44 6.98 12.82
N SER A 131 -9.34 5.77 12.25
CA SER A 131 -10.51 5.02 11.75
C SER A 131 -11.20 4.18 12.83
N LYS A 132 -10.91 4.40 14.11
CA LYS A 132 -11.75 3.89 15.22
C LYS A 132 -13.14 4.53 15.11
N THR A 133 -14.09 3.83 14.50
CA THR A 133 -15.51 4.02 14.80
C THR A 133 -15.70 3.79 16.30
N PRO A 134 -16.51 4.61 17.01
CA PRO A 134 -16.88 4.29 18.38
C PRO A 134 -17.57 2.92 18.36
N SER A 135 -17.09 1.98 19.17
CA SER A 135 -17.79 0.72 19.42
C SER A 135 -19.10 1.07 20.12
N ASP A 136 -20.23 0.66 19.56
CA ASP A 136 -21.57 0.73 20.17
C ASP A 136 -21.68 -0.26 21.35
N ASP A 137 -20.78 -0.17 22.34
CA ASP A 137 -20.80 -1.00 23.56
C ASP A 137 -21.20 -0.20 24.81
N GLU A 138 -21.82 0.99 24.64
CA GLU A 138 -22.45 1.74 25.74
C GLU A 138 -23.99 1.74 25.69
N GLN A 139 -24.59 0.70 25.09
CA GLN A 139 -25.99 0.36 25.34
C GLN A 139 -26.08 -1.07 25.84
N ILE A 140 -26.20 -1.23 27.16
CA ILE A 140 -27.03 -2.20 27.90
C ILE A 140 -26.47 -2.25 29.33
N THR A 141 -26.95 -1.35 30.20
CA THR A 141 -27.42 -1.65 31.57
C THR A 141 -27.83 -0.37 32.29
N ARG A 142 -29.08 0.05 32.06
CA ARG A 142 -29.90 0.70 33.09
C ARG A 142 -31.32 0.18 32.91
N ILE A 143 -31.61 -0.92 33.60
CA ILE A 143 -32.96 -1.28 34.02
C ILE A 143 -33.14 -0.66 35.40
#